data_AF-A0A5N1JD17-F1
#
_entry.id   AF-A0A5N1JD17-F1
#
_cell.length_a   1.000
_cell.length_b   1.000
_cell.length_c   1.000
_cell.angle_alpha   90.00
_cell.angle_beta   90.00
_cell.angle_gamma   90.00
#
_symmetry.space_group_name_H-M   'P 1'
#
loop_
_entity.id
_entity.type
_entity.pdbx_description
1 polymer ?
#
loop_
_entity_poly.entity_id
_entity_poly.type
_entity_poly.pdbx_seq_one_letter_code
_entity_poly.pdbx_strand_id
1 'polypeptide(L)'
;MNIENAQVQMRKGILEFCILHIISRGEVYASDMLEELTSARIMVVEGTLYPLLTRLKNAGLLDYKWVESTSGPPRKYYLLTETGQASLKGMNDTWQELSDSVNSIVSKTEKHKAAINGLTAVETSVPSVDNNPEKPNPEN
;
A
#
# COMPACT_ATOMS: atom_id res chain seq x y z
N MET A 1 -2.52 -16.88 11.12
CA MET A 1 -2.84 -16.05 9.95
C MET A 1 -1.80 -16.34 8.88
N ASN A 2 -2.20 -16.83 7.71
CA ASN A 2 -1.27 -17.01 6.59
C ASN A 2 -0.98 -15.61 6.00
N ILE A 3 0.28 -15.17 6.07
CA ILE A 3 0.72 -13.83 5.65
C ILE A 3 0.45 -13.61 4.15
N GLU A 4 0.69 -14.63 3.33
CA GLU A 4 0.46 -14.55 1.88
C GLU A 4 -1.03 -14.34 1.57
N ASN A 5 -1.90 -15.08 2.26
CA ASN A 5 -3.35 -14.92 2.10
C ASN A 5 -3.79 -13.49 2.51
N ALA A 6 -3.28 -12.98 3.64
CA ALA A 6 -3.59 -11.62 4.08
C ALA A 6 -3.18 -10.56 3.04
N GLN A 7 -1.96 -10.66 2.51
CA GLN A 7 -1.47 -9.75 1.47
C GLN A 7 -2.32 -9.82 0.20
N VAL A 8 -2.76 -11.02 -0.20
CA VAL A 8 -3.65 -11.21 -1.35
C VAL A 8 -5.01 -10.55 -1.12
N GLN A 9 -5.62 -10.70 0.06
CA GLN A 9 -6.91 -10.07 0.36
C GLN A 9 -6.81 -8.54 0.37
N MET A 10 -5.74 -7.98 0.94
CA MET A 10 -5.50 -6.53 0.93
C MET A 10 -5.40 -5.99 -0.50
N ARG A 11 -4.62 -6.64 -1.37
CA ARG A 11 -4.49 -6.24 -2.78
C ARG A 11 -5.80 -6.38 -3.56
N LYS A 12 -6.55 -7.47 -3.33
CA LYS A 12 -7.87 -7.66 -3.95
C LYS A 12 -8.86 -6.57 -3.54
N GLY A 13 -8.83 -6.15 -2.26
CA GLY A 13 -9.72 -5.12 -1.74
C GLY A 13 -9.55 -3.74 -2.41
N ILE A 14 -8.35 -3.42 -2.92
CA ILE A 14 -8.05 -2.14 -3.57
C ILE A 14 -8.01 -2.22 -5.09
N LEU A 15 -8.15 -3.41 -5.69
CA LEU A 15 -7.99 -3.59 -7.13
C LEU A 15 -9.01 -2.78 -7.96
N GLU A 16 -10.27 -2.79 -7.54
CA GLU A 16 -11.32 -2.00 -8.18
C GLU A 16 -11.00 -0.51 -8.17
N PHE A 17 -10.57 0.00 -7.01
CA PHE A 17 -10.18 1.39 -6.84
C PHE A 17 -9.04 1.77 -7.79
N CYS A 18 -8.00 0.92 -7.90
CA CYS A 18 -6.89 1.14 -8.83
C CYS A 18 -7.34 1.17 -10.28
N ILE A 19 -8.19 0.22 -10.71
CA ILE A 19 -8.69 0.16 -12.09
C ILE A 19 -9.50 1.42 -12.44
N LEU A 20 -10.40 1.85 -11.55
CA LEU A 20 -11.17 3.08 -11.77
C LEU A 20 -10.25 4.31 -11.86
N HIS A 21 -9.18 4.39 -11.07
CA HIS A 21 -8.18 5.45 -11.15
C HIS A 21 -7.31 5.41 -12.42
N ILE A 22 -7.07 4.24 -13.00
CA ILE A 22 -6.39 4.12 -14.29
C ILE A 22 -7.29 4.68 -15.39
N ILE A 23 -8.55 4.24 -15.41
CA ILE A 23 -9.54 4.63 -16.43
C ILE A 23 -9.97 6.10 -16.28
N SER A 24 -9.84 6.72 -15.10
CA SER A 24 -10.24 8.12 -14.92
C SER A 24 -9.39 9.11 -15.72
N ARG A 25 -8.21 8.69 -16.20
CA ARG A 25 -7.27 9.52 -16.96
C ARG A 25 -7.61 9.61 -18.45
N GLY A 26 -8.54 8.78 -18.94
CA GLY A 26 -8.89 8.69 -20.35
C GLY A 26 -9.38 7.29 -20.71
N GLU A 27 -9.64 7.07 -22.00
CA GLU A 27 -10.02 5.73 -22.46
C GLU A 27 -8.79 4.79 -22.46
N VAL A 28 -8.93 3.59 -21.87
CA VAL A 28 -7.78 2.68 -21.64
C VAL A 28 -8.09 1.26 -22.11
N TYR A 29 -7.12 0.62 -22.76
CA TYR A 29 -7.21 -0.79 -23.14
C TYR A 29 -6.77 -1.72 -21.99
N ALA A 30 -7.30 -2.94 -21.96
CA ALA A 30 -7.07 -3.88 -20.86
C ALA A 30 -5.60 -4.27 -20.67
N SER A 31 -4.80 -4.37 -21.75
CA SER A 31 -3.37 -4.65 -21.62
C SER A 31 -2.64 -3.53 -20.89
N ASP A 32 -2.99 -2.29 -21.16
CA ASP A 32 -2.30 -1.11 -20.59
C ASP A 32 -2.62 -1.02 -19.09
N MET A 33 -3.85 -1.37 -18.70
CA MET A 33 -4.22 -1.53 -17.29
C MET A 33 -3.40 -2.62 -16.59
N LEU A 34 -3.22 -3.78 -17.25
CA LEU A 34 -2.43 -4.89 -16.68
C LEU A 34 -0.97 -4.50 -16.51
N GLU A 35 -0.39 -3.80 -17.49
CA GLU A 35 1.00 -3.33 -17.44
C GLU A 35 1.22 -2.37 -16.27
N GLU A 36 0.32 -1.39 -16.08
CA GLU A 36 0.42 -0.44 -14.97
C GLU A 36 0.24 -1.12 -13.61
N LEU A 37 -0.77 -1.98 -13.47
CA LEU A 37 -1.00 -2.75 -12.24
C LEU A 37 0.21 -3.62 -11.88
N THR A 38 0.81 -4.28 -12.87
CA THR A 38 2.01 -5.12 -12.69
C THR A 38 3.20 -4.28 -12.25
N SER A 39 3.40 -3.11 -12.88
CA SER A 39 4.46 -2.16 -12.51
C SER A 39 4.30 -1.65 -11.07
N ALA A 40 3.05 -1.51 -10.60
CA ALA A 40 2.71 -1.19 -9.22
C ALA A 40 2.76 -2.39 -8.25
N ARG A 41 3.24 -3.57 -8.70
CA ARG A 41 3.30 -4.83 -7.94
C ARG A 41 1.92 -5.37 -7.52
N ILE A 42 0.87 -4.98 -8.25
CA ILE A 42 -0.48 -5.53 -8.14
C ILE A 42 -0.62 -6.61 -9.22
N MET A 43 -0.23 -7.83 -8.87
CA MET A 43 -0.23 -8.96 -9.81
C MET A 43 -1.67 -9.39 -10.16
N VAL A 44 -2.07 -9.14 -11.40
CA VAL A 44 -3.40 -9.47 -11.93
C VAL A 44 -3.23 -10.15 -13.29
N VAL A 45 -4.03 -11.17 -13.55
CA VAL A 45 -4.09 -11.85 -14.85
C VAL A 45 -5.39 -11.47 -15.58
N GLU A 46 -5.41 -11.64 -16.90
CA GLU A 46 -6.60 -11.38 -17.74
C GLU A 46 -7.87 -12.05 -17.22
N GLY A 47 -7.77 -13.31 -16.79
CA GLY A 47 -8.89 -14.08 -16.23
C GLY A 47 -9.49 -13.49 -14.95
N THR A 48 -8.79 -12.55 -14.30
CA THR A 48 -9.31 -11.77 -13.16
C THR A 48 -9.81 -10.40 -13.62
N LEU A 49 -9.07 -9.74 -14.53
CA LEU A 49 -9.40 -8.39 -14.98
C LEU A 49 -10.71 -8.34 -15.80
N TYR A 50 -10.89 -9.21 -16.80
CA TYR A 50 -12.06 -9.13 -17.68
C TYR A 50 -13.41 -9.38 -16.97
N PRO A 51 -13.54 -10.37 -16.06
CA PRO A 51 -14.74 -10.50 -15.25
C PRO A 51 -15.00 -9.28 -14.38
N LEU A 52 -13.94 -8.66 -13.86
CA LEU A 52 -14.05 -7.45 -13.05
C LEU A 52 -14.56 -6.26 -13.88
N LEU A 53 -13.96 -6.00 -15.04
CA LEU A 53 -14.42 -4.97 -15.97
C LEU A 53 -15.87 -5.19 -16.39
N THR A 54 -16.27 -6.45 -16.62
CA THR A 54 -17.67 -6.79 -16.92
C THR A 54 -18.60 -6.45 -15.76
N ARG A 55 -18.23 -6.78 -14.52
CA ARG A 55 -19.01 -6.40 -13.34
C ARG A 55 -19.11 -4.89 -13.16
N LEU A 56 -18.01 -4.16 -13.31
CA LEU A 56 -17.98 -2.71 -13.18
C LEU A 56 -18.84 -2.01 -14.25
N LYS A 57 -18.84 -2.53 -15.49
CA LYS A 57 -19.76 -2.09 -16.55
C LYS A 57 -21.22 -2.38 -16.18
N ASN A 58 -21.52 -3.60 -15.73
CA ASN A 58 -22.88 -3.99 -15.34
C ASN A 58 -23.41 -3.19 -14.13
N ALA A 59 -22.51 -2.74 -13.26
CA ALA A 59 -22.81 -1.82 -12.16
C ALA A 59 -22.95 -0.35 -12.61
N GLY A 60 -22.79 -0.05 -13.89
CA GLY A 60 -22.89 1.29 -14.45
C GLY A 60 -21.71 2.21 -14.15
N LEU A 61 -20.59 1.68 -13.65
CA LEU A 61 -19.39 2.47 -13.32
C LEU A 61 -18.49 2.69 -14.55
N LEU A 62 -18.52 1.74 -15.49
CA LEU A 62 -17.74 1.79 -16.72
C LEU A 62 -18.64 1.71 -17.94
N ASP A 63 -18.13 2.25 -19.04
CA ASP A 63 -18.56 1.86 -20.38
C ASP A 63 -17.34 1.51 -21.25
N TYR A 64 -17.57 1.09 -22.48
CA TYR A 64 -16.51 0.88 -23.46
C TYR A 64 -16.88 1.37 -24.85
N LYS A 65 -15.86 1.72 -25.63
CA LYS A 65 -15.97 1.96 -27.06
C LYS A 65 -15.18 0.92 -27.83
N TRP A 66 -15.65 0.59 -29.02
CA TRP A 66 -14.87 -0.18 -29.98
C TRP A 66 -13.94 0.76 -30.73
N VAL A 67 -12.65 0.45 -30.73
CA VAL A 67 -11.62 1.18 -31.45
C VAL A 67 -11.02 0.22 -32.48
N GLU A 68 -10.97 0.66 -33.73
CA GLU A 68 -10.38 -0.12 -34.81
C GLU A 68 -8.90 -0.39 -34.51
N SER A 69 -8.45 -1.61 -34.78
CA SER A 69 -7.05 -1.99 -34.58
C SER A 69 -6.30 -1.87 -35.89
N THR A 70 -5.04 -1.43 -35.87
CA THR A 70 -4.17 -1.45 -37.06
C THR A 70 -3.94 -2.86 -37.60
N SER A 71 -4.14 -3.87 -36.74
CA SER A 71 -4.11 -5.28 -37.10
C SER A 71 -5.00 -6.08 -36.14
N GLY A 72 -5.86 -6.95 -36.66
CA GLY A 72 -6.74 -7.81 -35.87
C GLY A 72 -8.11 -7.20 -35.58
N PRO A 73 -8.92 -7.83 -34.69
CA PRO A 73 -10.26 -7.37 -34.40
C PRO A 73 -10.27 -6.03 -33.65
N PRO A 74 -11.39 -5.29 -33.68
CA PRO A 74 -11.58 -4.08 -32.89
C PRO A 74 -11.33 -4.34 -31.40
N ARG A 75 -10.72 -3.36 -30.72
CA ARG A 75 -10.39 -3.41 -29.29
C ARG A 75 -11.41 -2.62 -28.48
N LYS A 76 -11.68 -3.09 -27.26
CA LYS A 76 -12.51 -2.35 -26.30
C LYS A 76 -11.64 -1.42 -25.47
N TYR A 77 -11.88 -0.12 -25.59
CA TYR A 77 -11.31 0.87 -24.68
C TYR A 77 -12.35 1.26 -23.65
N TYR A 78 -11.99 1.12 -22.37
CA TYR A 78 -12.88 1.38 -21.25
C TYR A 78 -12.78 2.83 -20.80
N LEU A 79 -13.91 3.39 -20.37
CA LEU A 79 -14.03 4.74 -19.84
C LEU A 79 -14.92 4.76 -18.60
N LEU A 80 -14.72 5.74 -17.71
CA LEU A 80 -15.64 5.98 -16.60
C LEU A 80 -16.94 6.61 -17.11
N THR A 81 -18.05 6.18 -16.53
CA THR A 81 -19.32 6.92 -16.62
C THR A 81 -19.35 8.06 -15.60
N GLU A 82 -20.36 8.93 -15.66
CA GLU A 82 -20.59 9.94 -14.61
C GLU A 82 -20.77 9.30 -13.23
N THR A 83 -21.53 8.21 -13.14
CA THR A 83 -21.67 7.40 -11.92
C THR A 83 -20.33 6.85 -11.46
N GLY A 84 -19.51 6.33 -12.39
CA GLY A 84 -18.16 5.85 -12.12
C GLY A 84 -17.25 6.91 -11.53
N GLN A 85 -17.29 8.13 -12.06
CA GLN A 85 -16.53 9.27 -11.54
C GLN A 85 -16.99 9.66 -10.12
N ALA A 86 -18.30 9.73 -9.88
CA ALA A 86 -18.84 10.03 -8.56
C ALA A 86 -18.46 8.95 -7.53
N SER A 87 -18.56 7.66 -7.90
CA SER A 87 -18.13 6.55 -7.05
C SER A 87 -16.62 6.60 -6.78
N LEU A 88 -15.80 6.85 -7.79
CA LEU A 88 -14.36 6.97 -7.62
C LEU A 88 -14.00 8.08 -6.63
N LYS A 89 -14.67 9.23 -6.70
CA LYS A 89 -14.45 10.32 -5.74
C LYS A 89 -14.71 9.86 -4.30
N GLY A 90 -15.86 9.22 -4.05
CA GLY A 90 -16.17 8.71 -2.70
C GLY A 90 -15.21 7.63 -2.22
N MET A 91 -14.76 6.74 -3.12
CA MET A 91 -13.74 5.74 -2.81
C MET A 91 -12.38 6.38 -2.49
N ASN A 92 -12.01 7.44 -3.20
CA ASN A 92 -10.78 8.18 -2.94
C ASN A 92 -10.79 8.85 -1.56
N ASP A 93 -11.91 9.50 -1.21
CA ASP A 93 -12.10 10.11 0.11
C ASP A 93 -11.97 9.04 1.22
N THR A 94 -12.64 7.90 1.03
CA THR A 94 -12.56 6.74 1.95
C THR A 94 -11.14 6.18 2.06
N TRP A 95 -10.42 6.05 0.94
CA TRP A 95 -9.05 5.54 0.92
C TRP A 95 -8.10 6.45 1.69
N GLN A 96 -8.23 7.76 1.52
CA GLN A 96 -7.40 8.74 2.21
C GLN A 96 -7.60 8.63 3.74
N GLU A 97 -8.85 8.62 4.21
CA GLU A 97 -9.17 8.46 5.63
C GLU A 97 -8.63 7.15 6.22
N LEU A 98 -8.80 6.04 5.49
CA LEU A 98 -8.31 4.72 5.91
C LEU A 98 -6.79 4.69 6.00
N SER A 99 -6.11 5.18 4.96
CA SER A 99 -4.64 5.24 4.90
C SER A 99 -4.09 6.07 6.05
N ASP A 100 -4.65 7.25 6.29
CA ASP A 100 -4.22 8.14 7.37
C ASP A 100 -4.44 7.50 8.75
N SER A 101 -5.59 6.86 8.95
CA SER A 101 -5.90 6.14 10.19
C SER A 101 -4.91 5.01 10.47
N VAL A 102 -4.62 4.18 9.45
CA VAL A 102 -3.66 3.08 9.55
C VAL A 102 -2.25 3.62 9.83
N ASN A 103 -1.80 4.62 9.08
CA ASN A 103 -0.47 5.22 9.25
C ASN A 103 -0.31 5.86 10.65
N SER A 104 -1.35 6.51 11.16
CA SER A 104 -1.39 7.06 12.52
C SER A 104 -1.18 5.98 13.58
N ILE A 105 -1.85 4.83 13.43
CA ILE A 105 -1.70 3.70 14.36
C ILE A 105 -0.30 3.07 14.25
N VAL A 106 0.16 2.78 13.03
CA VAL A 106 1.46 2.14 12.79
C VAL A 106 2.62 3.02 13.29
N SER A 107 2.56 4.33 13.06
CA SER A 107 3.60 5.26 13.50
C SER A 107 3.78 5.31 15.03
N LYS A 108 2.73 5.04 15.82
CA LYS A 108 2.83 4.95 17.29
C LYS A 108 3.65 3.75 17.74
N THR A 109 3.53 2.62 17.04
CA THR A 109 4.33 1.41 17.30
C THR A 109 5.81 1.68 17.09
N GLU A 110 6.17 2.39 16.01
CA GLU A 110 7.57 2.73 15.72
C GLU A 110 8.15 3.72 16.72
N LYS A 111 7.36 4.73 17.15
CA LYS A 111 7.77 5.64 18.23
C LYS A 111 8.01 4.91 19.56
N HIS A 112 7.18 3.94 19.90
CA HIS A 112 7.33 3.16 21.13
C HIS A 112 8.58 2.27 21.09
N LYS A 113 8.84 1.59 19.96
CA LYS A 113 10.08 0.81 19.76
C LYS A 113 11.33 1.69 19.84
N ALA A 114 11.31 2.88 19.23
CA ALA A 114 12.42 3.82 19.28
C ALA A 114 12.69 4.32 20.71
N ALA A 115 11.64 4.58 21.50
CA ALA A 115 11.78 4.95 22.91
C ALA A 115 12.41 3.81 23.73
N ILE A 116 11.94 2.58 23.57
CA ILE A 116 12.52 1.41 24.27
C ILE A 116 14.00 1.21 23.90
N ASN A 117 14.33 1.27 22.61
CA ASN A 117 15.70 1.10 22.14
C ASN A 117 16.62 2.27 22.51
N GLY A 118 16.07 3.46 22.75
CA GLY A 118 16.80 4.61 23.30
C GLY A 118 17.04 4.52 24.81
N LEU A 119 16.17 3.81 25.54
CA LEU A 119 16.33 3.55 26.99
C LEU A 119 17.34 2.44 27.29
N THR A 120 17.61 1.51 26.37
CA THR A 120 18.63 0.46 26.54
C THR A 120 20.07 0.93 26.30
N ALA A 121 20.29 2.15 25.82
CA ALA A 121 21.62 2.73 25.62
C ALA A 121 22.23 3.39 26.87
N VAL A 122 21.57 3.31 28.04
CA VAL A 122 22.02 3.92 29.29
C VAL A 122 22.29 2.86 30.36
N GLU A 123 23.42 2.18 30.26
CA GLU A 123 24.07 1.40 31.34
C GLU A 123 25.50 1.11 30.84
N THR A 124 26.61 1.63 31.37
CA THR A 124 27.09 1.56 32.76
C THR A 124 28.31 2.49 32.91
N SER A 125 28.21 3.59 33.65
CA SER A 125 29.40 4.24 34.23
C SER A 125 29.54 3.74 35.67
N VAL A 126 30.29 2.65 35.83
CA VAL A 126 30.71 2.17 37.16
C VAL A 126 31.58 3.27 37.79
N PRO A 127 31.28 3.76 39.02
CA PRO A 127 32.17 4.69 39.69
C PRO A 127 33.46 3.95 40.05
N SER A 128 34.59 4.48 39.60
CA SER A 128 35.93 3.95 39.92
C SER A 128 36.12 3.92 41.43
N VAL A 129 36.29 2.72 41.99
CA VAL A 129 36.66 2.51 43.39
C VAL A 129 38.13 2.91 43.53
N ASP A 130 38.35 3.99 44.29
CA ASP A 130 39.67 4.51 44.64
C ASP A 130 40.34 3.55 45.63
N ASN A 131 41.28 2.73 45.14
CA ASN A 131 42.01 1.77 45.95
C ASN A 131 43.38 2.37 46.31
N ASN A 132 43.43 3.11 47.42
CA ASN A 132 44.68 3.57 48.03
C ASN A 132 45.18 2.52 49.04
N PRO A 133 46.34 1.87 48.81
CA PRO A 133 46.92 1.00 49.83
C PRO A 133 47.63 1.85 50.88
N GLU A 134 47.04 1.87 52.07
CA GLU A 134 47.62 2.36 53.32
C GLU A 134 48.98 1.68 53.55
N LYS A 135 50.07 2.47 53.54
CA LYS A 135 51.42 1.98 53.87
C LYS A 135 51.54 1.79 55.38
N PRO A 136 52.13 0.67 55.86
CA PRO A 136 52.39 0.51 57.27
C PRO A 136 53.55 1.40 57.72
N ASN A 137 53.33 2.06 58.86
CA ASN A 137 54.29 2.81 59.64
C ASN A 137 55.38 1.88 60.22
N PRO A 138 56.68 2.20 60.13
CA PRO A 138 57.67 1.71 61.08
C PRO A 138 58.13 2.86 61.99
N GLU A 139 58.05 2.59 63.29
CA GLU A 139 58.57 3.42 64.38
C GLU A 139 60.06 3.77 64.19
N ASN A 140 60.40 5.06 64.31
CA ASN A 140 61.43 5.59 65.21
C ASN A 140 61.37 7.13 65.24
#